data_AF-A0A0E9LRX4-F1
#
_entry.id   AF-A0A0E9LRX4-F1
#
_cell.length_a   1.000
_cell.length_b   1.000
_cell.length_c   1.000
_cell.angle_alpha   90.00
_cell.angle_beta   90.00
_cell.angle_gamma   90.00
#
_symmetry.space_group_name_H-M   'P 1'
#
loop_
_entity.id
_entity.type
_entity.pdbx_description
1 polymer ?
#
loop_
_entity_poly.entity_id
_entity_poly.type
_entity_poly.pdbx_seq_one_letter_code
_entity_poly.pdbx_strand_id
1 'polypeptide(L)' 'MVLDKTTGESLTGVEVRVEGTDLKTYTDFDGKFVFENVKAGEYKVMANYISYGNNETKPIKVNSNELHALNLQMETLDK' A
#
# COMPACT_ATOMS: atom_id res chain seq x y z
N MET A 1 5.94 -0.84 1.79
CA MET A 1 5.78 -2.23 1.33
C MET A 1 4.47 -2.81 1.83
N VAL A 2 4.04 -3.94 1.28
CA VAL A 2 2.84 -4.68 1.71
C VAL A 2 3.24 -6.08 2.17
N LEU A 3 2.73 -6.48 3.34
CA LEU A 3 3.03 -7.76 3.97
C LEU A 3 1.75 -8.54 4.32
N ASP A 4 1.85 -9.86 4.36
CA ASP A 4 0.90 -10.70 5.08
C ASP A 4 0.97 -10.37 6.57
N LYS A 5 -0.18 -10.12 7.21
CA LYS A 5 -0.24 -9.74 8.62
C LYS A 5 0.12 -10.90 9.56
N THR A 6 -0.16 -12.13 9.16
CA THR A 6 0.01 -13.36 9.93
C THR A 6 1.42 -13.93 9.80
N THR A 7 1.93 -14.06 8.57
CA THR A 7 3.24 -14.67 8.28
C THR A 7 4.37 -13.65 8.24
N GLY A 8 4.05 -12.38 8.00
CA GLY A 8 5.05 -11.32 7.77
C GLY A 8 5.72 -11.40 6.40
N GLU A 9 5.27 -12.29 5.52
CA GLU A 9 5.82 -12.45 4.17
C GLU A 9 5.44 -11.26 3.27
N SER A 10 6.30 -10.95 2.31
CA SER A 10 6.05 -9.90 1.33
C SER A 10 5.01 -10.32 0.29
N LEU A 11 4.08 -9.40 -0.01
CA LEU A 11 3.02 -9.67 -0.96
C LEU A 11 3.31 -9.03 -2.31
N THR A 12 3.48 -9.86 -3.34
CA THR A 12 3.68 -9.43 -4.73
C THR A 12 2.37 -9.22 -5.47
N GLY A 13 2.33 -8.25 -6.38
CA GLY A 13 1.16 -7.99 -7.23
C GLY A 13 -0.06 -7.41 -6.51
N VAL A 14 0.11 -6.89 -5.29
CA VAL A 14 -0.94 -6.17 -4.57
C VAL A 14 -1.18 -4.83 -5.24
N GLU A 15 -2.44 -4.50 -5.51
CA GLU A 15 -2.79 -3.16 -5.96
C GLU A 15 -2.66 -2.18 -4.79
N VAL A 16 -1.88 -1.13 -4.98
CA VAL A 16 -1.78 -0.01 -4.04
C VAL A 16 -2.30 1.23 -4.75
N ARG A 17 -3.22 1.96 -4.13
CA ARG A 17 -3.79 3.19 -4.69
C ARG A 17 -3.86 4.31 -3.67
N VAL A 18 -3.77 5.54 -4.15
CA VAL A 18 -3.98 6.75 -3.32
C VAL A 18 -5.43 7.19 -3.49
N GLU A 19 -6.21 7.14 -2.41
CA GLU A 19 -7.64 7.50 -2.44
C GLU A 19 -7.85 8.95 -2.90
N GLY A 20 -8.91 9.16 -3.69
CA GLY A 20 -9.22 10.48 -4.25
C GLY A 20 -8.33 10.90 -5.43
N THR A 21 -7.47 10.01 -5.93
CA THR A 21 -6.63 10.25 -7.12
C THR A 21 -6.67 9.06 -8.09
N ASP A 22 -6.14 9.26 -9.29
CA ASP A 22 -5.92 8.19 -10.28
C ASP A 22 -4.59 7.44 -10.07
N LEU A 23 -3.82 7.78 -9.04
CA LEU A 23 -2.53 7.14 -8.75
C LEU A 23 -2.76 5.73 -8.21
N LYS A 24 -2.27 4.75 -8.98
CA LYS A 24 -2.16 3.36 -8.56
C LYS A 24 -0.85 2.74 -9.05
N THR A 25 -0.38 1.74 -8.31
CA THR A 25 0.80 0.93 -8.63
C THR A 25 0.58 -0.48 -8.10
N TYR A 26 1.51 -1.38 -8.41
CA TYR A 26 1.49 -2.76 -7.93
C TYR A 26 2.79 -3.08 -7.19
N THR A 27 2.71 -3.92 -6.16
CA THR A 27 3.91 -4.36 -5.46
C THR A 27 4.78 -5.29 -6.31
N ASP A 28 6.09 -5.16 -6.17
CA ASP A 28 7.07 -6.08 -6.75
C ASP A 28 7.20 -7.38 -5.94
N PHE A 29 8.16 -8.24 -6.33
CA PHE A 29 8.41 -9.52 -5.67
C PHE A 29 8.81 -9.41 -4.19
N ASP A 30 9.37 -8.28 -3.75
CA ASP A 30 9.71 -8.00 -2.36
C ASP A 30 8.55 -7.29 -1.62
N GLY A 31 7.39 -7.15 -2.24
CA GLY A 31 6.25 -6.43 -1.68
C GLY A 31 6.43 -4.91 -1.66
N LYS A 32 7.45 -4.37 -2.34
CA LYS A 32 7.74 -2.93 -2.37
C LYS A 32 6.91 -2.25 -3.45
N PHE A 33 6.58 -0.99 -3.21
CA PHE A 33 5.87 -0.14 -4.14
C PHE A 33 6.40 1.29 -4.01
N VAL A 34 6.28 2.08 -5.08
CA VAL A 34 6.72 3.47 -5.12
C VAL A 34 5.68 4.31 -5.87
N PHE A 35 5.42 5.50 -5.34
CA PHE A 35 4.76 6.60 -6.05
C PHE A 35 5.74 7.76 -6.14
N GLU A 36 6.01 8.21 -7.36
CA GLU A 36 6.91 9.34 -7.59
C GLU A 36 6.11 10.62 -7.84
N ASN A 37 6.71 11.78 -7.53
CA ASN A 37 6.13 13.10 -7.80
C ASN A 37 4.74 13.32 -7.16
N VAL A 38 4.48 12.71 -6.00
CA VAL A 38 3.25 12.96 -5.23
C VAL A 38 3.31 14.37 -4.65
N LYS A 39 2.26 15.16 -4.88
CA LYS A 39 2.16 16.50 -4.32
C LYS A 39 2.06 16.42 -2.79
N ALA A 40 2.59 17.45 -2.11
CA ALA A 40 2.42 17.54 -0.66
C ALA A 40 0.93 17.62 -0.30
N GLY A 41 0.53 16.90 0.74
CA GLY A 41 -0.87 16.77 1.13
C GLY A 41 -1.10 15.63 2.10
N GLU A 42 -2.34 15.51 2.55
CA GLU A 42 -2.80 14.40 3.38
C GLU A 42 -3.60 13.43 2.50
N TYR A 43 -3.22 12.16 2.56
CA TYR A 43 -3.77 11.11 1.73
C TYR A 43 -4.14 9.90 2.57
N LYS A 44 -4.98 9.05 1.98
CA LYS A 44 -5.14 7.66 2.41
C LYS A 44 -4.62 6.76 1.31
N VAL A 45 -3.81 5.78 1.69
CA VAL A 45 -3.28 4.76 0.77
C VAL A 45 -3.96 3.45 1.10
N MET A 46 -4.54 2.84 0.08
CA MET A 46 -5.28 1.59 0.17
C MET A 46 -4.51 0.47 -0.55
N ALA A 47 -4.37 -0.67 0.12
CA ALA A 47 -3.94 -1.93 -0.49
C ALA A 47 -5.15 -2.84 -0.71
N ASN A 48 -5.26 -3.42 -1.91
CA ASN A 48 -6.31 -4.34 -2.29
C ASN A 48 -5.71 -5.55 -3.01
N TYR A 49 -6.16 -6.75 -2.62
CA TYR A 49 -5.66 -7.98 -3.20
C TYR A 49 -6.71 -9.09 -3.11
N ILE A 50 -7.08 -9.66 -4.26
CA ILE A 50 -8.26 -10.52 -4.41
C ILE A 50 -8.25 -11.78 -3.52
N SER A 51 -7.07 -12.28 -3.16
CA SER A 51 -6.91 -13.47 -2.33
C SER A 51 -6.82 -13.17 -0.84
N TYR A 52 -6.92 -11.91 -0.44
CA TYR A 52 -6.87 -11.44 0.94
C TYR A 52 -8.23 -10.87 1.35
N GLY A 53 -8.37 -10.61 2.65
CA GLY A 53 -9.58 -10.06 3.24
C GLY A 53 -9.85 -8.61 2.82
N ASN A 54 -10.39 -7.84 3.76
CA ASN A 54 -10.72 -6.44 3.50
C ASN A 54 -9.49 -5.62 3.10
N ASN A 55 -9.74 -4.58 2.31
CA ASN A 55 -8.70 -3.63 1.91
C ASN A 55 -8.06 -2.99 3.16
N GLU A 56 -6.74 -2.95 3.21
CA GLU A 56 -6.02 -2.22 4.25
C GLU A 56 -5.87 -0.76 3.83
N THR A 57 -6.21 0.18 4.71
CA THR A 57 -6.12 1.62 4.42
C THR A 57 -5.38 2.36 5.51
N LYS A 58 -4.35 3.13 5.14
CA LYS A 58 -3.58 3.95 6.08
C LYS A 58 -3.50 5.42 5.67
N PRO A 59 -3.67 6.36 6.60
CA PRO A 59 -3.40 7.76 6.33
C PRO A 59 -1.89 7.99 6.22
N ILE A 60 -1.50 8.92 5.36
CA ILE A 60 -0.13 9.41 5.24
C ILE A 60 -0.13 10.90 4.94
N LYS A 61 0.77 11.63 5.59
CA LYS A 61 1.07 13.01 5.27
C LYS A 61 2.34 13.06 4.44
N VAL A 62 2.22 13.56 3.22
CA VAL A 62 3.33 13.74 2.29
C VAL A 62 3.77 15.20 2.35
N ASN A 63 5.05 15.43 2.58
CA ASN A 63 5.66 16.76 2.47
C ASN A 63 6.56 16.81 1.23
N SER A 64 6.79 18.02 0.70
CA SER A 64 7.66 18.19 -0.46
C SER A 64 9.11 17.84 -0.12
N ASN A 65 9.81 17.21 -1.08
CA ASN A 65 11.23 16.85 -0.99
C ASN A 65 11.59 15.84 0.12
N GLU A 66 10.61 15.07 0.61
CA GLU A 66 10.85 13.99 1.59
C GLU A 66 10.52 12.62 0.99
N LEU A 67 11.27 11.60 1.42
CA LEU A 67 10.91 10.21 1.18
C LEU A 67 10.08 9.70 2.35
N HIS A 68 8.89 9.17 2.04
CA HIS A 68 8.01 8.58 3.03
C HIS A 68 7.97 7.08 2.88
N ALA A 69 8.13 6.36 3.99
CA ALA A 69 7.94 4.91 4.05
C ALA A 69 6.54 4.61 4.60
N LEU A 70 5.83 3.68 3.94
CA LEU A 70 4.53 3.19 4.40
C LEU A 70 4.49 1.68 4.36
N ASN A 71 4.09 1.07 5.47
CA ASN A 71 3.89 -0.37 5.60
C ASN A 71 2.40 -0.66 5.73
N LEU A 72 1.88 -1.48 4.82
CA LEU A 72 0.51 -1.98 4.83
C LEU A 72 0.55 -3.48 5.16
N GLN A 73 -0.39 -3.95 5.96
CA GLN A 73 -0.47 -5.36 6.35
C GLN A 73 -1.86 -5.87 5.99
N MET A 74 -1.92 -6.89 5.14
CA MET A 74 -3.17 -7.49 4.70
C MET A 74 -3.48 -8.73 5.52
N GLU A 75 -4.74 -8.86 5.93
CA GLU A 75 -5.25 -10.03 6.64
C GLU A 75 -5.71 -11.08 5.61
N THR A 76 -5.27 -12.32 5.77
CA THR A 76 -5.74 -13.43 4.94
C THR A 76 -7.24 -13.64 5.15
N LEU A 77 -7.95 -14.11 4.12
CA LEU A 77 -9.30 -14.62 4.33
C LEU A 77 -9.22 -15.81 5.29
N ASP A 78 -9.73 -15.65 6.51
CA ASP A 78 -9.92 -16.76 7.43
C ASP A 78 -10.76 -17.83 6.71
N LYS A 79 -10.23 -19.06 6.62
CA LYS A 79 -10.95 -20.22 6.06
C LYS A 79 -11.84 -20.87 7.10
#